data_AF-A0A658NJZ4-F1
#
_entry.id   AF-A0A658NJZ4-F1
#
_cell.length_a   1.000
_cell.length_b   1.000
_cell.length_c   1.000
_cell.angle_alpha   90.00
_cell.angle_beta   90.00
_cell.angle_gamma   90.00
#
_symmetry.space_group_name_H-M   'P 1'
#
loop_
_entity.id
_entity.type
_entity.pdbx_description
1 polymer ?
#
loop_
_entity_poly.entity_id
_entity_poly.type
_entity_poly.pdbx_seq_one_letter_code
_entity_poly.pdbx_strand_id
1 'polypeptide(L)'
;GSLAGSWTAVAGTPAGATDGAPGLVPFLRLHQAMLSASGAVAGCAYLETWHSDLPAFLALHRGAAAGAAKLATAHWVPDLFLQRVVA
;
A
#
# COMPACT_ATOMS: atom_id res chain seq x y z
N GLY A 1 6.94 -8.15 17.73
CA GLY A 1 7.26 -6.79 17.26
C GLY A 1 6.39 -6.42 16.08
N SER A 2 6.30 -5.13 15.74
CA SER A 2 5.60 -4.65 14.52
C SER A 2 6.61 -4.33 13.41
N LEU A 3 6.23 -4.50 12.15
CA LEU A 3 7.07 -4.16 11.00
C LEU A 3 6.34 -3.18 10.09
N ALA A 4 6.98 -2.05 9.78
CA ALA A 4 6.41 -1.03 8.91
C ALA A 4 7.41 -0.61 7.84
N GLY A 5 6.91 -0.19 6.67
CA GLY A 5 7.76 0.23 5.56
C GLY A 5 7.09 1.23 4.62
N SER A 6 7.90 2.12 4.06
CA SER A 6 7.51 2.99 2.95
C SER A 6 7.67 2.25 1.63
N TRP A 7 6.65 2.33 0.78
CA TRP A 7 6.57 1.62 -0.49
C TRP A 7 6.61 2.56 -1.71
N THR A 8 6.77 3.86 -1.50
CA THR A 8 6.78 4.89 -2.56
C THR A 8 7.83 4.63 -3.65
N ALA A 9 8.95 3.98 -3.32
CA ALA A 9 10.04 3.70 -4.25
C ALA A 9 9.76 2.53 -5.21
N VAL A 10 8.72 1.73 -4.97
CA VAL A 10 8.33 0.66 -5.89
C VAL A 10 7.67 1.29 -7.12
N ALA A 11 8.04 0.81 -8.31
CA ALA A 11 7.41 1.29 -9.53
C ALA A 11 5.93 0.86 -9.56
N GLY A 12 5.05 1.81 -9.88
CA GLY A 12 3.64 1.53 -10.04
C GLY A 12 3.31 0.81 -11.36
N THR A 13 2.07 0.37 -11.47
CA THR A 13 1.57 -0.34 -12.66
C THR A 13 1.67 0.56 -13.90
N PRO A 14 2.29 0.12 -15.01
CA PRO A 14 2.38 0.91 -16.24
C PRO A 14 1.00 1.28 -16.79
N ALA A 15 0.88 2.47 -17.40
CA ALA A 15 -0.36 2.88 -18.05
C ALA A 15 -0.70 1.94 -19.23
N GLY A 16 -1.97 1.51 -19.32
CA GLY A 16 -2.44 0.59 -20.37
C GLY A 16 -2.07 -0.88 -20.15
N ALA A 17 -1.57 -1.24 -18.96
CA ALA A 17 -1.20 -2.61 -18.67
C ALA A 17 -2.42 -3.55 -18.55
N THR A 18 -2.24 -4.82 -18.94
CA THR A 18 -3.24 -5.88 -18.80
C THR A 18 -3.32 -6.39 -17.36
N ASP A 19 -4.40 -7.09 -17.03
CA ASP A 19 -4.55 -7.77 -15.74
C ASP A 19 -3.32 -8.63 -15.43
N GLY A 20 -2.74 -8.45 -14.24
CA GLY A 20 -1.56 -9.17 -13.77
C GLY A 20 -0.20 -8.49 -14.04
N ALA A 21 -0.18 -7.30 -14.64
CA ALA A 21 1.05 -6.53 -14.81
C ALA A 21 1.74 -6.20 -13.46
N PRO A 22 3.08 -6.09 -13.45
CA PRO A 22 3.82 -5.76 -12.23
C PRO A 22 3.42 -4.35 -11.75
N GLY A 23 3.19 -4.24 -10.45
CA GLY A 23 2.84 -3.02 -9.75
C GLY A 23 3.00 -3.22 -8.25
N LEU A 24 2.47 -2.32 -7.45
CA LEU A 24 2.67 -2.31 -5.99
C LEU A 24 1.96 -3.46 -5.27
N VAL A 25 0.79 -3.89 -5.74
CA VAL A 25 -0.10 -4.83 -5.02
C VAL A 25 0.56 -6.19 -4.70
N PRO A 26 1.26 -6.87 -5.62
CA PRO A 26 1.99 -8.10 -5.31
C PRO A 26 2.99 -7.95 -4.16
N PHE A 27 3.71 -6.83 -4.08
CA PHE A 27 4.67 -6.57 -3.02
C PHE A 27 4.01 -6.40 -1.65
N LEU A 28 2.85 -5.74 -1.60
CA LEU A 28 2.10 -5.59 -0.35
C LEU A 28 1.51 -6.90 0.14
N ARG A 29 1.07 -7.77 -0.78
CA ARG A 29 0.68 -9.15 -0.46
C ARG A 29 1.88 -9.94 0.10
N LEU A 30 3.06 -9.77 -0.49
CA LEU A 30 4.29 -10.37 0.04
C LEU A 30 4.63 -9.84 1.44
N HIS A 31 4.52 -8.53 1.69
CA HIS A 31 4.73 -7.96 3.02
C HIS A 31 3.78 -8.57 4.05
N GLN A 32 2.49 -8.72 3.71
CA GLN A 32 1.51 -9.38 4.58
C GLN A 32 1.86 -10.85 4.86
N ALA A 33 2.38 -11.58 3.87
CA ALA A 33 2.89 -12.94 4.06
C ALA A 33 4.12 -12.96 4.99
N MET A 34 5.06 -12.02 4.84
CA MET A 34 6.22 -11.89 5.71
C MET A 34 5.84 -11.56 7.16
N LEU A 35 4.85 -10.68 7.38
CA LEU A 35 4.31 -10.41 8.72
C LEU A 35 3.76 -11.68 9.37
N SER A 36 3.11 -12.52 8.57
CA SER A 36 2.53 -13.77 9.04
C SER A 36 3.61 -14.78 9.41
N ALA A 37 4.65 -14.91 8.60
CA ALA A 37 5.77 -15.83 8.82
C ALA A 37 6.71 -15.40 9.95
N SER A 38 6.90 -14.09 10.15
CA SER A 38 7.82 -13.54 11.16
C SER A 38 7.25 -13.52 12.58
N GLY A 39 5.98 -13.91 12.78
CA GLY A 39 5.31 -13.77 14.07
C GLY A 39 5.05 -12.31 14.46
N ALA A 40 5.10 -11.38 13.50
CA ALA A 40 4.78 -9.98 13.74
C ALA A 40 3.31 -9.83 14.16
N VAL A 41 3.09 -8.98 15.16
CA VAL A 41 1.77 -8.76 15.75
C VAL A 41 0.93 -7.81 14.88
N ALA A 42 1.59 -6.89 14.18
CA ALA A 42 1.00 -5.94 13.26
C ALA A 42 2.07 -5.41 12.29
N GLY A 43 1.62 -4.88 11.16
CA GLY A 43 2.47 -4.11 10.27
C GLY A 43 1.73 -3.00 9.56
N CYS A 44 2.50 -2.13 8.89
CA CYS A 44 1.95 -0.96 8.21
C CYS A 44 2.71 -0.69 6.89
N ALA A 45 1.96 -0.47 5.82
CA ALA A 45 2.49 0.03 4.56
C ALA A 45 2.16 1.52 4.41
N TYR A 46 3.17 2.33 4.15
CA TYR A 46 3.01 3.75 3.83
C TYR A 46 3.18 3.99 2.33
N LEU A 47 2.31 4.80 1.75
CA LEU A 47 2.38 5.22 0.36
C LEU A 47 2.15 6.72 0.21
N GLU A 48 2.97 7.39 -0.61
CA GLU A 48 2.76 8.79 -0.95
C GLU A 48 1.62 9.00 -1.97
N THR A 49 0.99 10.18 -1.87
CA THR A 49 -0.21 10.52 -2.66
C THR A 49 -0.05 10.49 -4.17
N TRP A 50 1.17 10.61 -4.68
CA TRP A 50 1.44 10.76 -6.10
C TRP A 50 1.67 9.42 -6.80
N HIS A 51 1.72 8.33 -6.03
CA HIS A 51 2.00 7.01 -6.57
C HIS A 51 0.85 6.55 -7.48
N SER A 52 1.16 6.06 -8.68
CA SER A 52 0.14 5.70 -9.67
C SER A 52 -0.81 4.59 -9.18
N ASP A 53 -0.31 3.66 -8.37
CA ASP A 53 -1.14 2.59 -7.78
C ASP A 53 -1.89 3.00 -6.50
N LEU A 54 -1.95 4.28 -6.16
CA LEU A 54 -2.68 4.74 -4.98
C LEU A 54 -4.14 4.22 -4.92
N PRO A 55 -4.94 4.21 -6.00
CA PRO A 55 -6.29 3.68 -5.95
C PRO A 55 -6.34 2.18 -5.61
N ALA A 56 -5.43 1.39 -6.18
CA ALA A 56 -5.32 -0.04 -5.89
C ALA A 56 -4.87 -0.29 -4.45
N PHE A 57 -3.97 0.54 -3.93
CA PHE A 57 -3.54 0.53 -2.53
C PHE A 57 -4.69 0.76 -1.55
N LEU A 58 -5.53 1.77 -1.81
CA LEU A 58 -6.71 2.07 -0.97
C LEU A 58 -7.78 0.97 -1.04
N ALA A 59 -7.88 0.26 -2.17
CA ALA A 59 -8.80 -0.86 -2.33
C ALA A 59 -8.44 -2.09 -1.48
N LEU A 60 -7.18 -2.23 -1.03
CA LEU A 60 -6.73 -3.37 -0.22
C LEU A 60 -7.52 -3.51 1.09
N HIS A 61 -7.90 -2.39 1.70
CA HIS A 61 -8.68 -2.41 2.93
C HIS A 61 -10.11 -2.93 2.73
N ARG A 62 -10.68 -2.76 1.54
CA ARG A 62 -12.07 -3.16 1.24
C ARG A 62 -12.24 -4.67 1.02
N GLY A 63 -11.15 -5.38 0.74
CA GLY A 63 -11.17 -6.83 0.45
C GLY A 63 -10.75 -7.72 1.62
N ALA A 64 -10.29 -7.15 2.74
CA ALA A 64 -9.85 -7.93 3.88
C ALA A 64 -11.04 -8.35 4.75
N ALA A 65 -11.26 -9.66 4.91
CA ALA A 65 -12.18 -10.15 5.92
C ALA A 65 -11.74 -9.68 7.32
N ALA A 66 -12.70 -9.20 8.13
CA ALA A 66 -12.45 -8.70 9.48
C ALA A 66 -11.66 -9.74 10.30
N GLY A 67 -10.44 -9.37 10.73
CA GLY A 67 -9.55 -10.23 11.52
C GLY A 67 -8.39 -10.90 10.75
N ALA A 68 -8.34 -10.84 9.41
CA ALA A 68 -7.29 -11.49 8.62
C ALA A 68 -6.10 -10.59 8.23
N ALA A 69 -6.28 -9.26 8.24
CA ALA A 69 -5.24 -8.32 7.80
C ALA A 69 -4.30 -7.95 8.95
N LYS A 70 -3.09 -8.50 8.92
CA LYS A 70 -1.96 -8.03 9.76
C LYS A 70 -1.34 -6.73 9.26
N LEU A 71 -1.74 -6.22 8.09
CA LEU A 71 -1.16 -5.07 7.42
C LEU A 71 -2.16 -3.91 7.36
N ALA A 72 -1.87 -2.84 8.10
CA ALA A 72 -2.56 -1.56 7.95
C ALA A 72 -2.03 -0.80 6.71
N THR A 73 -2.88 0.00 6.09
CA THR A 73 -2.50 0.94 5.04
C THR A 73 -2.51 2.36 5.61
N ALA A 74 -1.45 3.11 5.36
CA ALA A 74 -1.32 4.50 5.76
C ALA A 74 -0.88 5.35 4.58
N HIS A 75 -1.38 6.57 4.53
CA HIS A 75 -1.13 7.47 3.43
C HIS A 75 -0.23 8.62 3.90
N TRP A 76 0.86 8.86 3.18
CA TRP A 76 1.70 10.04 3.40
C TRP A 76 1.24 11.15 2.48
N VAL A 77 0.53 12.14 3.04
CA VAL A 77 0.01 13.30 2.31
C VAL A 77 1.00 14.47 2.44
N PRO A 78 1.62 14.94 1.34
CA PRO A 78 2.46 16.14 1.38
C PRO A 78 1.62 17.42 1.39
N ASP A 79 2.14 18.50 1.97
CA ASP A 79 1.44 19.79 2.02
C ASP A 79 1.08 20.33 0.63
N LEU A 80 1.95 20.12 -0.37
CA LEU A 80 1.71 20.52 -1.75
C LEU A 80 0.42 19.87 -2.33
N PHE A 81 0.09 18.65 -1.90
CA PHE A 81 -1.16 18.02 -2.30
C PHE A 81 -2.35 18.74 -1.70
N LEU A 82 -2.31 19.04 -0.39
CA LEU A 82 -3.40 19.75 0.28
C LEU A 82 -3.60 21.15 -0.31
N GLN A 83 -2.51 21.88 -0.60
CA GLN A 83 -2.58 23.19 -1.27
C GLN A 83 -3.30 23.11 -2.62
N ARG A 84 -3.08 22.05 -3.40
CA ARG A 84 -3.77 21.83 -4.70
C ARG A 84 -5.21 21.37 -4.58
N VAL A 85 -5.61 20.78 -3.44
CA VAL A 85 -6.99 20.37 -3.18
C VAL A 85 -7.86 21.55 -2.74
N VAL A 86 -7.28 22.51 -2.01
CA VAL A 86 -8.00 23.69 -1.51
C VAL A 86 -8.12 24.81 -2.57
N ALA A 87 -7.20 24.87 -3.52
CA ALA A 87 -7.22 25.82 -4.65
C ALA A 87 -8.34 25.49 -5.64
#